data_AF-A0A655BQB4-F1
#
_entry.id   AF-A0A655BQB4-F1
#
_cell.length_a   1.000
_cell.length_b   1.000
_cell.length_c   1.000
_cell.angle_alpha   90.00
_cell.angle_beta   90.00
_cell.angle_gamma   90.00
#
_symmetry.space_group_name_H-M   'P 1'
#
loop_
_entity.id
_entity.type
_entity.pdbx_description
1 polymer ?
#
loop_
_entity_poly.entity_id
_entity_poly.type
_entity_poly.pdbx_seq_one_letter_code
_entity_poly.pdbx_strand_id
1 'polypeptide(L)' 'MNELAARRGQKLSQMALAWVLRNDNVTSVLIGASKPSQIEDAVGMLANRRFSAAECAEIDAILEGRF' A
#
# COMPACT_ATOMS: atom_id res chain seq x y z
N MET A 1 -5.77 -6.22 -7.47
CA MET A 1 -4.76 -5.70 -6.52
C MET A 1 -3.82 -6.76 -5.93
N ASN A 2 -4.28 -7.99 -5.60
CA ASN A 2 -3.43 -8.99 -4.93
C ASN A 2 -2.18 -9.39 -5.75
N GLU A 3 -2.30 -9.52 -7.08
CA GLU A 3 -1.18 -9.83 -7.97
C GLU A 3 -0.14 -8.70 -8.07
N LEU A 4 -0.58 -7.43 -7.96
CA LEU A 4 0.32 -6.29 -7.95
C LEU A 4 1.14 -6.25 -6.64
N ALA A 5 0.50 -6.54 -5.51
CA ALA A 5 1.19 -6.65 -4.22
C ALA A 5 2.24 -7.78 -4.24
N ALA A 6 1.88 -8.94 -4.80
CA ALA A 6 2.81 -10.06 -4.96
C ALA A 6 4.02 -9.71 -5.85
N ARG A 7 3.81 -9.02 -6.98
CA ARG A 7 4.90 -8.53 -7.85
C ARG A 7 5.83 -7.55 -7.14
N ARG A 8 5.31 -6.75 -6.21
CA ARG A 8 6.09 -5.81 -5.38
C ARG A 8 6.76 -6.46 -4.17
N GLY A 9 6.58 -7.77 -3.97
CA GLY A 9 7.11 -8.50 -2.81
C GLY A 9 6.48 -8.08 -1.48
N GLN A 10 5.25 -7.55 -1.52
CA GLN A 10 4.55 -7.05 -0.33
C GLN A 10 3.19 -7.72 -0.16
N LYS A 11 2.70 -7.74 1.09
CA LYS A 11 1.32 -8.14 1.36
C LYS A 11 0.36 -7.06 0.83
N LEU A 12 -0.86 -7.46 0.46
CA LEU A 12 -1.91 -6.53 0.04
C LEU A 12 -2.17 -5.43 1.09
N SER A 13 -2.16 -5.79 2.37
CA SER A 13 -2.30 -4.84 3.48
C SER A 13 -1.19 -3.80 3.51
N GLN A 14 0.05 -4.20 3.27
CA GLN A 14 1.20 -3.30 3.20
C GLN A 14 1.10 -2.37 1.99
N MET A 15 0.70 -2.89 0.83
CA MET A 15 0.51 -2.09 -0.38
C MET A 15 -0.62 -1.07 -0.20
N ALA A 16 -1.74 -1.45 0.43
CA ALA A 16 -2.85 -0.54 0.70
C ALA A 16 -2.44 0.61 1.65
N LEU A 17 -1.70 0.30 2.71
CA LEU A 17 -1.18 1.32 3.63
C LEU A 17 -0.17 2.25 2.94
N ALA A 18 0.74 1.70 2.14
CA ALA A 18 1.69 2.47 1.34
C ALA A 18 0.99 3.37 0.31
N TRP A 19 -0.12 2.91 -0.29
CA TRP A 19 -0.91 3.68 -1.25
C TRP A 19 -1.56 4.91 -0.60
N VAL A 20 -2.12 4.75 0.60
CA VAL A 20 -2.69 5.88 1.37
C VAL A 20 -1.61 6.91 1.74
N LEU A 21 -0.41 6.42 2.07
CA LEU A 21 0.76 7.25 2.41
C LEU A 21 1.52 7.80 1.20
N ARG A 22 1.12 7.47 -0.04
CA ARG A 22 1.74 8.01 -1.26
C ARG A 22 1.56 9.52 -1.37
N ASN A 23 0.45 10.04 -0.86
CA ASN A 23 0.20 11.47 -0.85
C ASN A 23 1.05 12.10 0.27
N ASP A 24 2.13 12.80 -0.11
CA ASP A 24 2.99 13.58 0.80
C ASP A 24 2.21 14.64 1.63
N ASN A 25 0.95 14.87 1.28
CA ASN A 25 0.01 15.70 2.01
C ASN A 25 -0.42 15.06 3.36
N VAL A 26 0.00 13.83 3.65
CA VAL A 26 -0.29 13.09 4.88
C VAL A 26 0.99 12.95 5.70
N THR A 27 1.12 13.74 6.76
CA THR A 27 2.34 13.81 7.59
C THR A 27 2.61 12.53 8.40
N SER A 28 1.57 11.78 8.76
CA SER A 28 1.67 10.54 9.50
C SER A 28 0.40 9.70 9.38
N VAL A 29 0.54 8.38 9.46
CA VAL A 29 -0.58 7.44 9.55
C VAL A 29 -0.69 6.94 10.99
N LEU A 30 -1.87 7.14 11.59
CA LEU A 30 -2.19 6.58 12.90
C LEU A 30 -2.69 5.15 12.72
N ILE A 31 -1.91 4.18 13.22
CA ILE A 31 -2.19 2.75 13.07
C ILE A 31 -2.64 2.18 14.41
N GLY A 32 -3.86 1.64 14.44
CA GLY A 32 -4.33 0.83 15.57
C GLY A 32 -3.82 -0.60 15.41
N ALA A 33 -2.92 -1.04 16.30
CA ALA A 33 -2.43 -2.41 16.32
C ALA A 33 -3.01 -3.16 17.53
N SER A 34 -3.72 -4.24 17.27
CA SER A 34 -4.22 -5.20 18.27
C SER A 34 -3.23 -6.34 18.54
N LYS A 35 -2.24 -6.53 17.65
CA LYS A 35 -1.20 -7.56 17.74
C LYS A 35 0.15 -7.03 17.23
N PRO A 36 1.29 -7.53 17.77
CA PRO A 36 2.63 -7.08 17.35
C PRO A 36 2.91 -7.25 15.84
N SER A 37 2.38 -8.31 15.23
CA SER A 37 2.53 -8.57 13.80
C SER A 37 1.95 -7.47 12.90
N GLN A 38 0.97 -6.69 13.38
CA GLN A 38 0.42 -5.55 12.64
C GLN A 38 1.39 -4.36 12.62
N ILE A 39 2.22 -4.21 13.66
CA ILE A 39 3.29 -3.22 13.71
C ILE A 39 4.39 -3.62 12.73
N GLU A 40 4.78 -4.90 12.71
CA GLU A 40 5.74 -5.41 11.74
C GLU A 40 5.25 -5.24 10.29
N ASP A 41 3.96 -5.51 10.03
CA ASP A 41 3.36 -5.28 8.72
C ASP A 41 3.40 -3.78 8.35
N ALA A 42 3.06 -2.89 9.28
CA ALA A 42 3.13 -1.44 9.06
C ALA A 42 4.56 -0.95 8.80
N VAL A 43 5.56 -1.45 9.54
CA VAL A 43 6.97 -1.12 9.29
C VAL A 43 7.42 -1.68 7.94
N GLY A 44 6.98 -2.89 7.59
CA GLY A 44 7.28 -3.54 6.30
C GLY A 44 6.72 -2.78 5.09
N MET A 45 5.64 -2.01 5.25
CA MET A 45 5.16 -1.12 4.17
C MET A 45 6.23 -0.08 3.77
N LEU A 46 7.06 0.37 4.73
CA LEU A 46 8.06 1.42 4.51
C LEU A 46 9.14 1.00 3.51
N ALA A 47 9.36 -0.32 3.37
CA ALA A 47 10.37 -0.91 2.49
C ALA A 47 10.07 -0.67 1.00
N ASN A 48 8.81 -0.54 0.59
CA ASN A 48 8.44 -0.30 -0.81
C ASN A 48 7.27 0.67 -0.95
N ARG A 49 7.47 1.91 -0.48
CA ARG A 49 6.49 3.01 -0.55
C ARG A 49 6.36 3.67 -1.93
N ARG A 50 7.27 3.42 -2.85
CA ARG A 50 7.33 4.12 -4.13
C ARG A 50 6.51 3.39 -5.18
N PHE A 51 5.43 4.01 -5.63
CA PHE A 51 4.66 3.54 -6.77
C PHE A 51 5.17 4.27 -8.02
N SER A 52 5.45 3.51 -9.07
CA SER A 52 5.68 4.10 -10.39
C SER A 52 4.38 4.60 -11.00
N ALA A 53 4.47 5.51 -11.98
CA ALA A 53 3.29 6.02 -12.68
C ALA A 53 2.45 4.90 -13.34
N ALA A 54 3.10 3.84 -13.83
CA ALA A 54 2.42 2.68 -14.40
C ALA A 54 1.63 1.90 -13.35
N GLU A 55 2.22 1.66 -12.17
CA GLU A 55 1.53 0.97 -11.07
C GLU A 55 0.39 1.81 -10.50
N CYS A 56 0.54 3.14 -10.46
CA CYS A 56 -0.54 4.03 -10.10
C CYS A 56 -1.71 3.91 -11.07
N ALA A 57 -1.44 3.97 -12.39
CA ALA A 57 -2.47 3.82 -13.40
C ALA A 57 -3.16 2.44 -13.35
N GLU A 58 -2.42 1.37 -13.05
CA GLU A 58 -2.98 0.03 -12.86
C GLU A 58 -3.89 -0.04 -11.63
N ILE A 59 -3.48 0.57 -10.52
CA ILE A 59 -4.29 0.67 -9.30
C ILE A 59 -5.55 1.50 -9.53
N ASP A 60 -5.43 2.65 -10.19
CA ASP A 60 -6.55 3.53 -10.51
C ASP A 60 -7.54 2.82 -11.43
N ALA A 61 -7.07 2.07 -12.44
CA ALA A 61 -7.92 1.26 -13.31
C ALA A 61 -8.67 0.15 -12.54
N ILE A 62 -8.02 -0.49 -11.55
CA ILE A 62 -8.67 -1.50 -10.69
C ILE A 62 -9.71 -0.84 -9.76
N LEU A 63 -9.44 0.36 -9.25
CA LEU A 63 -10.32 1.08 -8.31
C LEU A 63 -11.51 1.74 -9.01
N GLU A 64 -11.34 2.25 -10.23
CA GLU A 64 -12.42 2.85 -11.03
C GLU A 64 -13.48 1.84 -11.47
N GLY A 65 -13.21 0.53 -11.33
CA GLY A 65 -14.24 -0.49 -11.47
C GLY A 65 -14.97 -0.48 -12.80
N ARG A 66 -14.30 -0.11 -13.90
CA ARG A 66 -14.84 -0.26 -15.26
C ARG A 66 -14.81 -1.74 -15.66
N PHE A 67 -15.83 -2.47 -15.22
CA PHE A 67 -16.28 -3.73 -15.81
C PHE A 67 -17.69 -3.52 -16.37
#